data_AF-A0A3Q7IK76-F1
#
_entry.id   AF-A0A3Q7IK76-F1
#
_cell.length_a   1.000
_cell.length_b   1.000
_cell.length_c   1.000
_cell.angle_alpha   90.00
_cell.angle_beta   90.00
_cell.angle_gamma   90.00
#
_symmetry.space_group_name_H-M   'P 1'
#
loop_
_entity.id
_entity.type
_entity.pdbx_description
1 polymer ?
#
loop_
_entity_poly.entity_id
_entity_poly.type
_entity_poly.pdbx_seq_one_letter_code
_entity_poly.pdbx_strand_id
1 'polypeptide(L)'
;MSGSLISSRAFDWYTGQMIIIALLVMVGSFYTGTLFGENPSLYIHQEQQQSENLTVDSNPISSESSSGILKFRNKIALSYRVVPLTIPETGINVCPLKFNEYIPCHDISYVKELMPKLDLSRKEELERHCPPLDRRLFCLVPPPADYKIPIRWPTSRDYVWRSNINHTRLAEVKGGQNWVHEKDQLWWFPGGGTHFKHGATEYIERLGNMTTDETGDLRAAGIYQVLDVGCGVASFSAYLLPLNIETLSFAPKDGHENQIQFALERGIGAMISAIATKQLPYPSNSFDMVHCSRCRVDWHENDGILLKELNRILRPNGYFIYSAPPAYRKDKDFPEIWDKLVKLTSGMCWKLIAQKVQTAIWVKQENNSCLQHNAQEKLVNLCDSEDDLKPSWKTPLRNCVTLSDASSSLKKLPPRPQRLSEYSQSLSRIGIDREKFLADTVYWQDQVRHYWRLMNVEEKEIRNVMDMSASLGGFAVGLNTWPVWVMNVVPITMNDTLSAVYGRGLTGVFHDWCEPFSTYPRTYDLLHANHLLSHYKNREEGCLIEDIMLEMDRILRPQGFIIIRDEEPIVSRIQALAPKFLWDVELQFLENHQRKKEPVLFCRKKFWAIA
;
A
#
# COMPACT_ATOMS: atom_id res chain seq x y z
N MET A 1 -52.85 -62.69 -3.84
CA MET A 1 -52.61 -62.23 -2.46
C MET A 1 -51.29 -61.47 -2.49
N SER A 2 -51.12 -60.19 -2.20
CA SER A 2 -51.96 -59.13 -1.62
C SER A 2 -51.33 -57.82 -2.09
N GLY A 3 -52.14 -56.90 -2.64
CA GLY A 3 -51.70 -55.55 -2.99
C GLY A 3 -51.57 -54.67 -1.75
N SER A 4 -50.55 -53.81 -1.74
CA SER A 4 -50.35 -52.76 -0.73
C SER A 4 -50.43 -51.40 -1.42
N LEU A 5 -51.56 -50.72 -1.20
CA LEU A 5 -51.84 -49.35 -1.61
C LEU A 5 -50.97 -48.36 -0.84
N ILE A 6 -50.17 -47.56 -1.54
CA ILE A 6 -49.55 -46.35 -0.99
C ILE A 6 -50.60 -45.23 -1.07
N SER A 7 -51.12 -44.85 0.09
CA SER A 7 -52.01 -43.69 0.25
C SER A 7 -51.20 -42.40 0.20
N SER A 8 -51.26 -41.67 -0.92
CA SER A 8 -50.84 -40.27 -0.98
C SER A 8 -51.78 -39.43 -0.11
N ARG A 9 -51.30 -38.96 1.05
CA ARG A 9 -52.00 -37.90 1.77
C ARG A 9 -51.85 -36.61 0.97
N ALA A 10 -52.95 -36.19 0.36
CA ALA A 10 -53.10 -34.89 -0.26
C ALA A 10 -52.68 -33.81 0.73
N PHE A 11 -51.87 -32.87 0.24
CA PHE A 11 -51.50 -31.65 0.93
C PHE A 11 -52.79 -30.96 1.40
N ASP A 12 -53.00 -30.93 2.71
CA ASP A 12 -54.18 -30.33 3.30
C ASP A 12 -54.25 -28.86 2.84
N TRP A 13 -55.33 -28.51 2.16
CA TRP A 13 -55.57 -27.19 1.58
C TRP A 13 -55.38 -26.07 2.61
N TYR A 14 -55.72 -26.37 3.87
CA TYR A 14 -55.53 -25.46 5.00
C TYR A 14 -54.05 -25.18 5.29
N THR A 15 -53.20 -26.20 5.16
CA THR A 15 -51.75 -26.07 5.36
C THR A 15 -51.10 -25.30 4.21
N GLY A 16 -51.59 -25.50 2.98
CA GLY A 16 -51.18 -24.72 1.81
C GLY A 16 -51.54 -23.24 1.92
N GLN A 17 -52.76 -22.92 2.39
CA GLN A 17 -53.18 -21.54 2.62
C GLN A 17 -52.36 -20.87 3.72
N MET A 18 -52.04 -21.56 4.82
CA MET A 18 -51.22 -20.99 5.89
C MET A 18 -49.78 -20.70 5.45
N ILE A 19 -49.19 -21.54 4.61
CA ILE A 19 -47.85 -21.31 4.05
C ILE A 19 -47.85 -20.09 3.11
N ILE A 20 -48.88 -19.95 2.26
CA ILE A 20 -49.01 -18.81 1.36
C ILE A 20 -49.24 -17.51 2.13
N ILE A 21 -50.07 -17.54 3.18
CA ILE A 21 -50.29 -16.38 4.06
C ILE A 21 -48.99 -16.00 4.77
N ALA A 22 -48.23 -16.97 5.29
CA ALA A 22 -46.93 -16.70 5.93
C ALA A 22 -45.90 -16.12 4.95
N LEU A 23 -45.87 -16.59 3.70
CA LEU A 23 -45.03 -16.03 2.64
C LEU A 23 -45.44 -14.62 2.25
N LEU A 24 -46.75 -14.35 2.13
CA LEU A 24 -47.27 -13.02 1.83
C LEU A 24 -47.02 -12.03 2.98
N VAL A 25 -47.10 -12.49 4.23
CA VAL A 25 -46.73 -11.68 5.41
C VAL A 25 -45.23 -11.42 5.42
N MET A 26 -44.36 -12.40 5.16
CA MET A 26 -42.92 -12.17 5.09
C MET A 26 -42.53 -11.21 3.96
N VAL A 27 -43.11 -11.36 2.77
CA VAL A 27 -42.87 -10.45 1.64
C VAL A 27 -43.44 -9.06 1.96
N GLY A 28 -44.63 -8.98 2.53
CA GLY A 28 -45.23 -7.72 2.99
C GLY A 28 -44.39 -7.01 4.05
N SER A 29 -43.86 -7.72 5.05
CA SER A 29 -42.96 -7.18 6.08
C SER A 29 -41.60 -6.76 5.52
N PHE A 30 -41.06 -7.50 4.56
CA PHE A 30 -39.82 -7.13 3.88
C PHE A 30 -40.00 -5.83 3.06
N TYR A 31 -41.10 -5.71 2.31
CA TYR A 31 -41.34 -4.53 1.49
C TYR A 31 -41.85 -3.32 2.27
N THR A 32 -42.62 -3.49 3.34
CA THR A 32 -43.01 -2.39 4.24
C THR A 32 -41.83 -1.83 5.02
N GLY A 33 -40.84 -2.67 5.39
CA GLY A 33 -39.57 -2.23 5.96
C GLY A 33 -38.69 -1.42 4.98
N THR A 34 -38.88 -1.60 3.66
CA THR A 34 -38.17 -0.85 2.61
C THR A 34 -38.94 0.35 2.05
N LEU A 35 -40.28 0.39 2.18
CA LEU A 35 -41.14 1.44 1.61
C LEU A 35 -41.58 2.50 2.63
N PHE A 36 -41.60 2.18 3.93
CA PHE A 36 -41.97 3.11 5.01
C PHE A 36 -40.87 3.32 6.05
N GLY A 37 -39.66 2.82 5.78
CA GLY A 37 -38.45 3.23 6.49
C GLY A 37 -38.06 4.64 6.06
N GLU A 38 -38.67 5.66 6.67
CA GLU A 38 -38.06 6.98 6.72
C GLU A 38 -36.65 6.80 7.29
N ASN A 39 -35.62 7.06 6.48
CA ASN A 39 -34.26 7.25 6.95
C ASN A 39 -34.13 8.73 7.36
N PRO A 40 -34.34 9.12 8.62
CA PRO A 40 -33.80 10.39 9.07
C PRO A 40 -32.29 10.23 9.10
N SER A 41 -31.63 10.99 8.23
CA SER A 41 -30.22 11.33 8.34
C SER A 41 -29.96 11.93 9.73
N LEU A 42 -29.53 11.10 10.67
CA LEU A 42 -29.04 11.55 11.98
C LEU A 42 -27.64 12.14 11.82
N TYR A 43 -27.63 13.37 11.32
CA TYR A 43 -26.60 14.35 11.61
C TYR A 43 -26.74 14.74 13.09
N ILE A 44 -25.75 14.41 13.91
CA ILE A 44 -25.62 15.04 15.23
C ILE A 44 -24.72 16.26 15.04
N HIS A 45 -25.36 17.43 14.99
CA HIS A 45 -24.76 18.70 15.37
C HIS A 45 -24.45 18.64 16.87
N GLN A 46 -23.22 18.95 17.26
CA GLN A 46 -22.90 19.26 18.66
C GLN A 46 -22.60 20.76 18.73
N GLU A 47 -23.65 21.53 19.04
CA GLU A 47 -23.55 22.94 19.40
C GLU A 47 -22.83 23.12 20.74
N GLN A 48 -22.12 24.24 20.83
CA GLN A 48 -21.50 24.77 22.03
C GLN A 48 -22.53 25.00 23.13
N GLN A 49 -22.23 24.56 24.36
CA GLN A 49 -22.73 25.23 25.55
C GLN A 49 -21.61 25.36 26.60
N GLN A 50 -21.47 26.59 27.06
CA GLN A 50 -20.60 27.07 28.12
C GLN A 50 -21.14 26.71 29.51
N SER A 51 -20.18 26.66 30.44
CA SER A 51 -20.25 26.91 31.90
C SER A 51 -21.08 25.94 32.76
N GLU A 52 -20.42 25.29 33.74
CA GLU A 52 -20.35 25.83 35.10
C GLU A 52 -19.31 25.12 35.97
N ASN A 53 -18.68 25.91 36.83
CA ASN A 53 -17.68 25.53 37.82
C ASN A 53 -18.26 24.62 38.91
N LEU A 54 -17.60 23.53 39.24
CA LEU A 54 -17.68 22.88 40.56
C LEU A 54 -16.30 22.38 40.97
N THR A 55 -15.67 23.17 41.84
CA THR A 55 -14.48 22.84 42.62
C THR A 55 -14.85 21.80 43.67
N VAL A 56 -14.19 20.64 43.66
CA VAL A 56 -14.16 19.72 44.80
C VAL A 56 -12.71 19.42 45.11
N ASP A 57 -12.22 20.05 46.18
CA ASP A 57 -10.96 19.73 46.84
C ASP A 57 -11.00 18.31 47.40
N SER A 58 -9.99 17.50 47.08
CA SER A 58 -9.57 16.40 47.94
C SER A 58 -8.09 16.11 47.75
N ASN A 59 -7.30 16.45 48.77
CA ASN A 59 -5.90 16.05 48.90
C ASN A 59 -5.78 14.53 49.12
N PRO A 60 -4.83 13.84 48.48
CA PRO A 60 -4.56 12.44 48.77
C PRO A 60 -3.37 12.29 49.75
N ILE A 61 -3.53 11.41 50.74
CA ILE A 61 -2.41 10.78 51.44
C ILE A 61 -2.58 9.27 51.28
N SER A 62 -1.73 8.64 50.46
CA SER A 62 -0.97 7.43 50.83
C SER A 62 -0.30 6.74 49.64
N SER A 63 0.97 6.41 49.89
CA SER A 63 1.80 5.32 49.37
C SER A 63 2.05 5.18 47.87
N GLU A 64 3.27 5.57 47.52
CA GLU A 64 4.02 5.23 46.32
C GLU A 64 4.04 3.72 46.03
N SER A 65 3.59 3.34 44.83
CA SER A 65 4.24 2.28 44.06
C SER A 65 4.39 2.78 42.62
N SER A 66 5.56 3.33 42.31
CA SER A 66 5.85 3.94 41.02
C SER A 66 6.10 2.87 39.95
N SER A 67 5.05 2.40 39.26
CA SER A 67 5.20 1.98 37.88
C SER A 67 5.36 3.24 37.04
N GLY A 68 6.59 3.61 36.70
CA GLY A 68 6.92 4.86 36.01
C GLY A 68 6.30 4.96 34.62
N ILE A 69 5.04 5.39 34.53
CA ILE A 69 4.50 5.95 33.30
C ILE A 69 5.20 7.31 33.13
N LEU A 70 6.18 7.36 32.25
CA LEU A 70 6.80 8.62 31.81
C LEU A 70 5.70 9.53 31.25
N LYS A 71 5.20 10.47 32.06
CA LYS A 71 4.33 11.54 31.59
C LYS A 71 5.16 12.42 30.64
N PHE A 72 4.92 12.29 29.34
CA PHE A 72 5.51 13.16 28.34
C PHE A 72 4.99 14.59 28.51
N ARG A 73 5.83 15.59 28.20
CA ARG A 73 5.51 17.01 28.41
C ARG A 73 4.55 17.58 27.37
N ASN A 74 4.40 16.88 26.24
CA ASN A 74 3.63 17.32 25.09
C ASN A 74 2.15 17.45 25.46
N LYS A 75 1.53 18.57 25.07
CA LYS A 75 0.10 18.81 25.31
C LYS A 75 -0.73 18.03 24.30
N ILE A 76 -1.86 17.50 24.75
CA ILE A 76 -2.87 16.91 23.86
C ILE A 76 -3.73 18.05 23.33
N ALA A 77 -3.50 18.46 22.09
CA ALA A 77 -4.20 19.54 21.43
C ALA A 77 -4.05 19.42 19.92
N LEU A 78 -5.07 19.89 19.18
CA LEU A 78 -4.91 20.09 17.75
C LEU A 78 -4.02 21.30 17.50
N SER A 79 -3.06 21.12 16.61
CA SER A 79 -2.29 22.20 16.00
C SER A 79 -2.30 21.98 14.50
N TYR A 80 -2.27 23.09 13.78
CA TYR A 80 -2.21 23.13 12.33
C TYR A 80 -0.90 23.75 11.89
N ARG A 81 -0.50 23.48 10.66
CA ARG A 81 0.72 24.04 10.11
C ARG A 81 0.55 25.54 9.85
N VAL A 82 1.39 26.35 10.50
CA VAL A 82 1.38 27.83 10.39
C VAL A 82 2.73 28.35 9.91
N VAL A 83 2.74 29.54 9.31
CA VAL A 83 3.96 30.24 8.84
C VAL A 83 4.05 31.59 9.56
N PRO A 84 5.13 31.90 10.32
CA PRO A 84 6.28 31.04 10.60
C PRO A 84 5.92 29.86 11.52
N LEU A 85 6.63 28.75 11.35
CA LEU A 85 6.42 27.57 12.18
C LEU A 85 6.88 27.84 13.61
N THR A 86 6.04 27.50 14.60
CA THR A 86 6.37 27.64 16.03
C THR A 86 6.18 26.29 16.73
N ILE A 87 7.25 25.77 17.33
CA ILE A 87 7.22 24.53 18.14
C ILE A 87 7.23 24.91 19.62
N PRO A 88 6.24 24.49 20.42
CA PRO A 88 6.21 24.79 21.85
C PRO A 88 7.43 24.26 22.61
N GLU A 89 7.82 24.93 23.69
CA GLU A 89 8.88 24.43 24.57
C GLU A 89 8.56 23.04 25.14
N THR A 90 7.28 22.73 25.32
CA THR A 90 6.78 21.42 25.77
C THR A 90 6.94 20.30 24.74
N GLY A 91 7.26 20.60 23.49
CA GLY A 91 7.27 19.63 22.38
C GLY A 91 6.15 19.84 21.38
N ILE A 92 6.18 19.09 20.27
CA ILE A 92 5.10 19.03 19.28
C ILE A 92 3.85 18.51 19.99
N ASN A 93 2.69 19.16 19.82
CA ASN A 93 1.46 18.68 20.46
C ASN A 93 1.12 17.25 19.99
N VAL A 94 0.41 16.50 20.82
CA VAL A 94 -0.15 15.20 20.46
C VAL A 94 -1.58 15.42 19.96
N CYS A 95 -1.91 14.86 18.80
CA CYS A 95 -3.28 14.94 18.29
C CYS A 95 -4.24 14.19 19.23
N PRO A 96 -5.51 14.61 19.37
CA PRO A 96 -6.51 13.82 20.09
C PRO A 96 -6.63 12.38 19.56
N LEU A 97 -7.00 11.43 20.42
CA LEU A 97 -7.02 9.99 20.10
C LEU A 97 -7.82 9.63 18.84
N LYS A 98 -8.88 10.39 18.52
CA LYS A 98 -9.69 10.21 17.29
C LYS A 98 -8.89 10.32 15.97
N PHE A 99 -7.68 10.87 16.02
CA PHE A 99 -6.78 10.99 14.86
C PHE A 99 -5.74 9.86 14.78
N ASN A 100 -5.88 8.79 15.58
CA ASN A 100 -4.89 7.69 15.61
C ASN A 100 -4.66 7.01 14.24
N GLU A 101 -5.63 7.09 13.32
CA GLU A 101 -5.58 6.56 11.95
C GLU A 101 -5.55 7.69 10.89
N TYR A 102 -5.11 8.89 11.27
CA TYR A 102 -5.04 10.02 10.36
C TYR A 102 -4.06 9.77 9.19
N ILE A 103 -4.61 9.82 7.98
CA ILE A 103 -3.88 9.71 6.71
C ILE A 103 -4.21 10.97 5.90
N PRO A 104 -3.35 12.00 5.93
CA PRO A 104 -3.73 13.34 5.47
C PRO A 104 -4.28 13.39 4.04
N CYS A 105 -3.62 12.69 3.10
CA CYS A 105 -4.00 12.71 1.69
C CYS A 105 -5.13 11.75 1.31
N HIS A 106 -5.68 11.03 2.29
CA HIS A 106 -6.83 10.13 2.14
C HIS A 106 -7.84 10.44 3.24
N ASP A 107 -7.94 11.73 3.62
CA ASP A 107 -8.87 12.21 4.62
C ASP A 107 -10.28 12.30 4.01
N ILE A 108 -11.20 11.51 4.55
CA ILE A 108 -12.55 11.36 3.98
C ILE A 108 -13.32 12.68 4.05
N SER A 109 -13.12 13.47 5.10
CA SER A 109 -13.79 14.77 5.26
C SER A 109 -13.32 15.76 4.20
N TYR A 110 -12.00 15.83 3.98
CA TYR A 110 -11.43 16.67 2.93
C TYR A 110 -11.83 16.22 1.52
N VAL A 111 -11.80 14.91 1.24
CA VAL A 111 -12.28 14.38 -0.06
C VAL A 111 -13.75 14.71 -0.30
N LYS A 112 -14.61 14.63 0.74
CA LYS A 112 -16.02 15.04 0.64
C LYS A 112 -16.19 16.51 0.26
N GLU A 113 -15.36 17.41 0.78
CA GLU A 113 -15.37 18.82 0.36
C GLU A 113 -14.97 19.00 -1.11
N LEU A 114 -14.10 18.13 -1.62
CA LEU A 114 -13.65 18.16 -3.01
C LEU A 114 -14.64 17.49 -3.97
N MET A 115 -15.51 16.58 -3.50
CA MET A 115 -16.44 15.80 -4.35
C MET A 115 -17.15 16.60 -5.45
N PRO A 116 -17.65 17.84 -5.23
CA PRO A 116 -18.29 18.63 -6.30
C PRO A 116 -17.38 18.98 -7.49
N LYS A 117 -16.05 18.88 -7.31
CA LYS A 117 -15.03 19.20 -8.31
C LYS A 117 -14.36 17.95 -8.90
N LEU A 118 -14.66 16.76 -8.37
CA LEU A 118 -14.04 15.50 -8.77
C LEU A 118 -14.92 14.79 -9.81
N ASP A 119 -14.28 14.10 -10.75
CA ASP A 119 -14.98 13.21 -11.66
C ASP A 119 -15.23 11.83 -11.01
N LEU A 120 -16.42 11.69 -10.41
CA LEU A 120 -16.86 10.45 -9.77
C LEU A 120 -17.10 9.29 -10.74
N SER A 121 -17.29 9.60 -12.04
CA SER A 121 -17.39 8.57 -13.08
C SER A 121 -16.04 7.91 -13.34
N ARG A 122 -14.96 8.69 -13.13
CA ARG A 122 -13.57 8.26 -13.26
C ARG A 122 -12.93 7.81 -11.95
N LYS A 123 -13.70 7.78 -10.86
CA LYS A 123 -13.27 7.37 -9.51
C LYS A 123 -12.19 8.25 -8.90
N GLU A 124 -12.19 9.54 -9.24
CA GLU A 124 -11.20 10.49 -8.71
C GLU A 124 -11.27 10.62 -7.18
N GLU A 125 -12.41 10.34 -6.54
CA GLU A 125 -12.56 10.33 -5.08
C GLU A 125 -11.72 9.27 -4.37
N LEU A 126 -11.24 8.25 -5.09
CA LEU A 126 -10.36 7.21 -4.55
C LEU A 126 -8.88 7.57 -4.62
N GLU A 127 -8.54 8.62 -5.39
CA GLU A 127 -7.16 9.09 -5.52
C GLU A 127 -6.68 9.82 -4.26
N ARG A 128 -5.36 10.03 -4.19
CA ARG A 128 -4.79 10.89 -3.16
C ARG A 128 -5.20 12.35 -3.39
N HIS A 129 -5.71 12.99 -2.34
CA HIS A 129 -6.01 14.41 -2.26
C HIS A 129 -5.44 14.99 -0.98
N CYS A 130 -4.28 15.66 -1.07
CA CYS A 130 -3.61 16.23 0.09
C CYS A 130 -4.19 17.62 0.43
N PRO A 131 -4.57 17.88 1.70
CA PRO A 131 -4.94 19.22 2.13
C PRO A 131 -3.83 20.24 1.88
N PRO A 132 -4.17 21.53 1.63
CA PRO A 132 -3.18 22.60 1.56
C PRO A 132 -2.46 22.76 2.90
N LEU A 133 -1.25 23.32 2.90
CA LEU A 133 -0.36 23.34 4.05
C LEU A 133 -1.05 23.86 5.32
N ASP A 134 -1.72 25.01 5.25
CA ASP A 134 -2.45 25.65 6.36
C ASP A 134 -3.54 24.79 7.00
N ARG A 135 -4.09 23.82 6.26
CA ARG A 135 -5.10 22.87 6.76
C ARG A 135 -4.51 21.54 7.25
N ARG A 136 -3.21 21.32 7.10
CA ARG A 136 -2.56 20.10 7.57
C ARG A 136 -2.37 20.14 9.09
N LEU A 137 -2.68 19.02 9.74
CA LEU A 137 -2.37 18.86 11.15
C LEU A 137 -0.86 18.87 11.37
N PHE A 138 -0.45 19.55 12.43
CA PHE A 138 0.93 19.65 12.89
C PHE A 138 1.03 19.18 14.34
N CYS A 139 0.65 17.92 14.57
CA CYS A 139 0.68 17.24 15.86
C CYS A 139 1.06 15.75 15.69
N LEU A 140 1.67 15.15 16.71
CA LEU A 140 2.06 13.74 16.72
C LEU A 140 0.81 12.85 16.76
N VAL A 141 0.72 11.88 15.85
CA VAL A 141 -0.44 10.98 15.78
C VAL A 141 -0.33 9.90 16.88
N PRO A 142 -1.28 9.83 17.83
CA PRO A 142 -1.20 8.87 18.93
C PRO A 142 -1.43 7.44 18.46
N PRO A 143 -0.82 6.44 19.12
CA PRO A 143 -1.26 5.06 18.97
C PRO A 143 -2.69 4.88 19.50
N PRO A 144 -3.43 3.84 19.05
CA PRO A 144 -4.73 3.51 19.62
C PRO A 144 -4.62 3.11 21.10
N ALA A 145 -5.76 3.10 21.80
CA ALA A 145 -5.83 2.55 23.15
C ALA A 145 -5.38 1.08 23.16
N ASP A 146 -4.63 0.70 24.18
CA ASP A 146 -4.06 -0.65 24.34
C ASP A 146 -3.16 -1.13 23.19
N TYR A 147 -2.56 -0.20 22.44
CA TYR A 147 -1.58 -0.54 21.40
C TYR A 147 -0.47 -1.41 21.97
N LYS A 148 -0.11 -2.45 21.21
CA LYS A 148 0.97 -3.37 21.52
C LYS A 148 2.05 -3.28 20.45
N ILE A 149 3.29 -3.54 20.83
CA ILE A 149 4.36 -3.73 19.85
C ILE A 149 3.96 -4.89 18.91
N PRO A 150 4.11 -4.73 17.58
CA PRO A 150 3.69 -5.74 16.61
C PRO A 150 4.32 -7.10 16.87
N ILE A 151 3.56 -8.16 16.55
CA ILE A 151 4.07 -9.53 16.56
C ILE A 151 5.25 -9.62 15.59
N ARG A 152 6.30 -10.35 15.97
CA ARG A 152 7.51 -10.47 15.13
C ARG A 152 7.29 -11.42 13.95
N TRP A 153 8.00 -11.14 12.85
CA TRP A 153 8.03 -12.02 11.68
C TRP A 153 8.69 -13.37 12.03
N PRO A 154 8.22 -14.52 11.49
CA PRO A 154 7.16 -14.71 10.50
C PRO A 154 5.76 -14.88 11.08
N THR A 155 5.60 -14.96 12.40
CA THR A 155 4.29 -15.16 13.06
C THR A 155 3.30 -14.05 12.71
N SER A 156 3.80 -12.82 12.53
CA SER A 156 3.00 -11.66 12.11
C SER A 156 2.27 -11.86 10.79
N ARG A 157 2.76 -12.75 9.90
CA ARG A 157 2.09 -13.07 8.64
C ARG A 157 0.66 -13.54 8.87
N ASP A 158 0.41 -14.30 9.94
CA ASP A 158 -0.86 -14.97 10.18
C ASP A 158 -1.59 -14.44 11.41
N TYR A 159 -0.91 -13.66 12.27
CA TYR A 159 -1.47 -13.15 13.51
C TYR A 159 -1.10 -11.69 13.75
N VAL A 160 -2.09 -10.84 14.06
CA VAL A 160 -1.84 -9.46 14.54
C VAL A 160 -2.69 -9.15 15.76
N TRP A 161 -2.30 -8.17 16.57
CA TRP A 161 -3.06 -7.74 17.74
C TRP A 161 -4.36 -7.05 17.34
N ARG A 162 -5.49 -7.38 17.99
CA ARG A 162 -6.76 -6.68 17.76
C ARG A 162 -6.74 -5.23 18.21
N SER A 163 -6.03 -4.93 19.31
CA SER A 163 -5.92 -3.56 19.81
C SER A 163 -5.15 -2.61 18.88
N ASN A 164 -4.32 -3.15 17.97
CA ASN A 164 -3.58 -2.35 16.99
C ASN A 164 -4.45 -1.94 15.79
N ILE A 165 -5.52 -2.71 15.50
CA ILE A 165 -6.47 -2.47 14.41
C ILE A 165 -7.87 -2.82 14.95
N ASN A 166 -8.48 -1.87 15.65
CA ASN A 166 -9.73 -2.09 16.38
C ASN A 166 -10.96 -1.91 15.47
N HIS A 167 -11.05 -2.73 14.43
CA HIS A 167 -12.11 -2.67 13.41
C HIS A 167 -12.68 -4.07 13.14
N THR A 168 -13.85 -4.38 13.70
CA THR A 168 -14.47 -5.71 13.61
C THR A 168 -15.27 -5.92 12.32
N ARG A 169 -15.73 -4.82 11.69
CA ARG A 169 -16.61 -4.84 10.51
C ARG A 169 -16.08 -5.70 9.36
N LEU A 170 -14.77 -5.71 9.12
CA LEU A 170 -14.18 -6.53 8.05
C LEU A 170 -14.36 -8.02 8.35
N ALA A 171 -14.14 -8.46 9.59
CA ALA A 171 -14.32 -9.85 10.00
C ALA A 171 -15.80 -10.27 9.94
N GLU A 172 -16.71 -9.39 10.32
CA GLU A 172 -18.17 -9.64 10.23
C GLU A 172 -18.63 -9.83 8.77
N VAL A 173 -18.17 -8.97 7.85
CA VAL A 173 -18.61 -8.99 6.43
C VAL A 173 -17.85 -10.04 5.60
N LYS A 174 -16.60 -10.37 5.96
CA LYS A 174 -15.69 -11.23 5.16
C LYS A 174 -15.24 -12.52 5.86
N GLY A 175 -15.71 -12.80 7.07
CA GLY A 175 -15.35 -14.03 7.81
C GLY A 175 -15.65 -15.30 7.01
N GLY A 176 -16.79 -15.37 6.32
CA GLY A 176 -17.17 -16.51 5.46
C GLY A 176 -16.29 -16.72 4.21
N GLN A 177 -15.35 -15.81 3.93
CA GLN A 177 -14.39 -15.92 2.83
C GLN A 177 -12.98 -16.28 3.33
N ASN A 178 -12.81 -16.52 4.63
CA ASN A 178 -11.53 -16.81 5.27
C ASN A 178 -10.48 -15.70 5.06
N TRP A 179 -10.92 -14.44 5.04
CA TRP A 179 -9.99 -13.30 4.95
C TRP A 179 -9.29 -13.06 6.28
N VAL A 180 -10.08 -12.97 7.36
CA VAL A 180 -9.65 -12.68 8.72
C VAL A 180 -10.69 -13.21 9.70
N HIS A 181 -10.23 -13.71 10.83
CA HIS A 181 -11.07 -14.24 11.92
C HIS A 181 -10.63 -13.69 13.27
N GLU A 182 -11.58 -13.50 14.18
CA GLU A 182 -11.26 -13.21 15.58
C GLU A 182 -10.71 -14.46 16.27
N LYS A 183 -9.64 -14.29 17.04
CA LYS A 183 -9.04 -15.34 17.88
C LYS A 183 -8.48 -14.72 19.17
N ASP A 184 -9.29 -14.72 20.22
CA ASP A 184 -8.94 -14.11 21.52
C ASP A 184 -8.45 -12.66 21.36
N GLN A 185 -7.22 -12.32 21.73
CA GLN A 185 -6.67 -10.97 21.56
C GLN A 185 -6.07 -10.71 20.15
N LEU A 186 -6.22 -11.66 19.23
CA LEU A 186 -5.58 -11.66 17.92
C LEU A 186 -6.60 -11.66 16.77
N TRP A 187 -6.19 -11.06 15.67
CA TRP A 187 -6.72 -11.33 14.34
C TRP A 187 -5.93 -12.48 13.73
N TRP A 188 -6.61 -13.46 13.16
CA TRP A 188 -6.01 -14.60 12.47
C TRP A 188 -6.31 -14.58 10.97
N PHE A 189 -5.27 -14.75 10.14
CA PHE A 189 -5.36 -14.75 8.68
C PHE A 189 -5.04 -16.14 8.12
N PRO A 190 -6.05 -16.94 7.75
CA PRO A 190 -5.86 -18.30 7.24
C PRO A 190 -5.38 -18.35 5.77
N GLY A 191 -5.13 -17.19 5.14
CA GLY A 191 -4.69 -17.11 3.75
C GLY A 191 -5.82 -17.22 2.71
N GLY A 192 -7.08 -17.11 3.13
CA GLY A 192 -8.22 -17.14 2.23
C GLY A 192 -8.44 -15.81 1.47
N GLY A 193 -9.32 -15.89 0.48
CA GLY A 193 -9.71 -14.78 -0.39
C GLY A 193 -11.02 -15.07 -1.12
N THR A 194 -11.65 -14.06 -1.74
CA THR A 194 -12.95 -14.24 -2.44
C THR A 194 -12.94 -15.40 -3.43
N HIS A 195 -11.84 -15.54 -4.18
CA HIS A 195 -11.65 -16.56 -5.22
C HIS A 195 -10.67 -17.68 -4.81
N PHE A 196 -10.23 -17.69 -3.56
CA PHE A 196 -9.34 -18.74 -3.03
C PHE A 196 -9.67 -18.99 -1.55
N LYS A 197 -10.95 -19.30 -1.29
CA LYS A 197 -11.50 -19.47 0.06
C LYS A 197 -10.81 -20.59 0.86
N HIS A 198 -10.26 -21.59 0.17
CA HIS A 198 -9.56 -22.73 0.75
C HIS A 198 -8.04 -22.49 0.93
N GLY A 199 -7.54 -21.31 0.57
CA GLY A 199 -6.16 -20.89 0.80
C GLY A 199 -5.46 -20.39 -0.46
N ALA A 200 -4.53 -19.46 -0.29
CA ALA A 200 -3.77 -18.86 -1.38
C ALA A 200 -2.80 -19.85 -2.06
N THR A 201 -2.31 -20.88 -1.35
CA THR A 201 -1.36 -21.87 -1.90
C THR A 201 -1.91 -22.60 -3.12
N GLU A 202 -3.10 -23.20 -3.00
CA GLU A 202 -3.76 -23.93 -4.11
C GLU A 202 -4.02 -22.98 -5.30
N TYR A 203 -4.37 -21.72 -5.01
CA TYR A 203 -4.58 -20.73 -6.05
C TYR A 203 -3.28 -20.36 -6.78
N ILE A 204 -2.18 -20.13 -6.05
CA ILE A 204 -0.87 -19.84 -6.63
C ILE A 204 -0.40 -21.00 -7.51
N GLU A 205 -0.53 -22.24 -7.04
CA GLU A 205 -0.18 -23.44 -7.83
C GLU A 205 -1.03 -23.55 -9.10
N ARG A 206 -2.34 -23.29 -9.00
CA ARG A 206 -3.23 -23.25 -10.17
C ARG A 206 -2.80 -22.17 -11.16
N LEU A 207 -2.41 -20.98 -10.71
CA LEU A 207 -1.87 -19.94 -11.59
C LEU A 207 -0.55 -20.38 -12.25
N GLY A 208 0.32 -21.07 -11.51
CA GLY A 208 1.54 -21.69 -12.06
C GLY A 208 1.20 -22.64 -13.21
N ASN A 209 0.28 -23.58 -12.98
CA ASN A 209 -0.18 -24.54 -13.99
C ASN A 209 -0.81 -23.89 -15.22
N MET A 210 -1.59 -22.82 -15.03
CA MET A 210 -2.23 -22.08 -16.12
C MET A 210 -1.24 -21.24 -16.94
N THR A 211 -0.10 -20.85 -16.34
CA THR A 211 0.90 -20.00 -17.00
C THR A 211 1.99 -20.82 -17.71
N THR A 212 2.30 -22.03 -17.22
CA THR A 212 3.49 -22.81 -17.63
C THR A 212 3.19 -24.16 -18.25
N ASP A 213 1.93 -24.44 -18.59
CA ASP A 213 1.49 -25.76 -19.04
C ASP A 213 1.94 -26.88 -18.07
N GLU A 214 1.52 -26.77 -16.80
CA GLU A 214 1.57 -27.81 -15.74
C GLU A 214 2.84 -27.93 -14.85
N THR A 215 3.68 -26.90 -14.72
CA THR A 215 4.81 -26.95 -13.74
C THR A 215 4.44 -26.59 -12.29
N GLY A 216 3.28 -25.98 -12.06
CA GLY A 216 2.81 -25.52 -10.74
C GLY A 216 3.58 -24.34 -10.14
N ASP A 217 4.68 -23.88 -10.76
CA ASP A 217 5.57 -22.84 -10.21
C ASP A 217 5.57 -21.58 -11.09
N LEU A 218 5.11 -20.45 -10.53
CA LEU A 218 5.14 -19.15 -11.21
C LEU A 218 6.55 -18.71 -11.60
N ARG A 219 7.60 -19.17 -10.89
CA ARG A 219 9.00 -18.83 -11.21
C ARG A 219 9.47 -19.49 -12.50
N ALA A 220 8.89 -20.64 -12.88
CA ALA A 220 9.16 -21.27 -14.17
C ALA A 220 8.67 -20.39 -15.34
N ALA A 221 7.61 -19.60 -15.13
CA ALA A 221 7.16 -18.55 -16.04
C ALA A 221 8.01 -17.26 -16.01
N GLY A 222 9.05 -17.19 -15.17
CA GLY A 222 9.90 -16.01 -15.03
C GLY A 222 9.33 -14.92 -14.12
N ILE A 223 8.36 -15.25 -13.26
CA ILE A 223 7.69 -14.28 -12.38
C ILE A 223 8.46 -14.15 -11.06
N TYR A 224 9.00 -12.96 -10.81
CA TYR A 224 9.71 -12.63 -9.57
C TYR A 224 9.26 -11.31 -8.94
N GLN A 225 8.49 -10.50 -9.67
CA GLN A 225 7.88 -9.26 -9.19
C GLN A 225 6.41 -9.16 -9.58
N VAL A 226 5.54 -8.98 -8.59
CA VAL A 226 4.09 -8.95 -8.76
C VAL A 226 3.48 -7.67 -8.21
N LEU A 227 2.56 -7.07 -8.96
CA LEU A 227 1.66 -6.02 -8.46
C LEU A 227 0.30 -6.64 -8.16
N ASP A 228 -0.14 -6.59 -6.89
CA ASP A 228 -1.44 -7.11 -6.46
C ASP A 228 -2.44 -5.96 -6.29
N VAL A 229 -3.35 -5.83 -7.25
CA VAL A 229 -4.32 -4.74 -7.37
C VAL A 229 -5.62 -5.11 -6.64
N GLY A 230 -6.08 -4.25 -5.75
CA GLY A 230 -7.26 -4.52 -4.93
C GLY A 230 -7.05 -5.72 -4.02
N CYS A 231 -5.88 -5.80 -3.39
CA CYS A 231 -5.34 -6.96 -2.70
C CYS A 231 -6.10 -7.41 -1.43
N GLY A 232 -7.06 -6.61 -0.94
CA GLY A 232 -7.71 -6.85 0.34
C GLY A 232 -6.69 -6.82 1.47
N VAL A 233 -6.67 -7.88 2.28
CA VAL A 233 -5.68 -8.05 3.36
C VAL A 233 -4.32 -8.56 2.87
N ALA A 234 -4.08 -8.61 1.55
CA ALA A 234 -2.84 -9.07 0.90
C ALA A 234 -2.49 -10.54 1.14
N SER A 235 -3.49 -11.42 1.26
CA SER A 235 -3.27 -12.87 1.42
C SER A 235 -2.51 -13.50 0.25
N PHE A 236 -2.76 -13.06 -0.98
CA PHE A 236 -2.02 -13.56 -2.15
C PHE A 236 -0.54 -13.22 -2.05
N SER A 237 -0.20 -11.93 -1.86
CA SER A 237 1.15 -11.46 -1.58
C SER A 237 1.84 -12.21 -0.43
N ALA A 238 1.15 -12.42 0.70
CA ALA A 238 1.72 -13.09 1.87
C ALA A 238 2.24 -14.51 1.59
N TYR A 239 1.58 -15.22 0.68
CA TYR A 239 1.91 -16.60 0.32
C TYR A 239 2.87 -16.69 -0.88
N LEU A 240 3.15 -15.58 -1.56
CA LEU A 240 4.24 -15.47 -2.55
C LEU A 240 5.60 -15.21 -1.91
N LEU A 241 5.65 -14.59 -0.72
CA LEU A 241 6.90 -14.29 -0.01
C LEU A 241 7.80 -15.53 0.24
N PRO A 242 7.28 -16.69 0.70
CA PRO A 242 8.10 -17.89 0.87
C PRO A 242 8.66 -18.45 -0.45
N LEU A 243 8.09 -18.07 -1.59
CA LEU A 243 8.57 -18.44 -2.93
C LEU A 243 9.67 -17.50 -3.44
N ASN A 244 10.06 -16.49 -2.66
CA ASN A 244 11.00 -15.44 -3.06
C ASN A 244 10.50 -14.62 -4.27
N ILE A 245 9.18 -14.41 -4.34
CA ILE A 245 8.53 -13.52 -5.30
C ILE A 245 8.22 -12.21 -4.56
N GLU A 246 8.83 -11.11 -5.03
CA GLU A 246 8.62 -9.78 -4.45
C GLU A 246 7.26 -9.25 -4.89
N THR A 247 6.50 -8.68 -3.96
CA THR A 247 5.14 -8.21 -4.27
C THR A 247 4.88 -6.85 -3.69
N LEU A 248 4.27 -5.97 -4.47
CA LEU A 248 3.66 -4.75 -3.96
C LEU A 248 2.14 -4.87 -4.05
N SER A 249 1.47 -4.79 -2.92
CA SER A 249 0.02 -4.83 -2.79
C SER A 249 -0.55 -3.40 -2.72
N PHE A 250 -1.65 -3.11 -3.39
CA PHE A 250 -2.36 -1.86 -3.13
C PHE A 250 -3.88 -1.97 -3.27
N ALA A 251 -4.56 -1.08 -2.55
CA ALA A 251 -5.99 -0.87 -2.65
C ALA A 251 -6.29 0.58 -2.24
N PRO A 252 -7.41 1.17 -2.72
CA PRO A 252 -7.84 2.47 -2.23
C PRO A 252 -8.19 2.37 -0.75
N LYS A 253 -8.22 3.52 -0.05
CA LYS A 253 -8.77 3.57 1.30
C LYS A 253 -10.28 3.28 1.19
N ASP A 254 -10.69 2.10 1.63
CA ASP A 254 -12.06 1.64 1.43
C ASP A 254 -12.94 1.91 2.66
N GLY A 255 -14.27 1.95 2.45
CA GLY A 255 -15.24 2.16 3.53
C GLY A 255 -15.45 0.96 4.47
N HIS A 256 -14.70 -0.14 4.27
CA HIS A 256 -14.62 -1.22 5.26
C HIS A 256 -13.47 -0.99 6.24
N GLU A 257 -12.72 0.10 6.05
CA GLU A 257 -11.64 0.62 6.88
C GLU A 257 -10.63 -0.49 7.24
N ASN A 258 -9.42 -0.43 6.66
CA ASN A 258 -8.19 -1.07 7.19
C ASN A 258 -7.69 -2.35 6.52
N GLN A 259 -8.12 -2.66 5.30
CA GLN A 259 -7.55 -3.76 4.52
C GLN A 259 -6.02 -3.64 4.34
N ILE A 260 -5.53 -2.46 3.91
CA ILE A 260 -4.10 -2.21 3.75
C ILE A 260 -3.38 -2.13 5.09
N GLN A 261 -4.01 -1.60 6.15
CA GLN A 261 -3.42 -1.59 7.49
C GLN A 261 -3.18 -3.01 8.00
N PHE A 262 -4.11 -3.95 7.76
CA PHE A 262 -3.90 -5.37 8.09
C PHE A 262 -2.67 -5.93 7.35
N ALA A 263 -2.54 -5.68 6.05
CA ALA A 263 -1.38 -6.14 5.29
C ALA A 263 -0.06 -5.59 5.87
N LEU A 264 -0.02 -4.28 6.16
CA LEU A 264 1.15 -3.61 6.73
C LEU A 264 1.48 -4.13 8.14
N GLU A 265 0.48 -4.34 8.99
CA GLU A 265 0.66 -4.85 10.35
C GLU A 265 1.16 -6.30 10.37
N ARG A 266 0.74 -7.11 9.39
CA ARG A 266 1.26 -8.46 9.17
C ARG A 266 2.71 -8.50 8.68
N GLY A 267 3.22 -7.35 8.22
CA GLY A 267 4.55 -7.22 7.63
C GLY A 267 4.60 -7.57 6.14
N ILE A 268 3.54 -7.27 5.39
CA ILE A 268 3.44 -7.49 3.94
C ILE A 268 3.54 -6.14 3.23
N GLY A 269 4.35 -6.07 2.17
CA GLY A 269 4.55 -4.85 1.39
C GLY A 269 3.27 -4.37 0.73
N ALA A 270 2.75 -3.23 1.20
CA ALA A 270 1.50 -2.67 0.71
C ALA A 270 1.48 -1.13 0.75
N MET A 271 0.59 -0.52 -0.02
CA MET A 271 0.33 0.92 0.04
C MET A 271 -1.12 1.26 -0.26
N ILE A 272 -1.57 2.43 0.18
CA ILE A 272 -2.86 2.98 -0.24
C ILE A 272 -2.69 3.59 -1.62
N SER A 273 -3.44 3.12 -2.61
CA SER A 273 -3.39 3.66 -3.96
C SER A 273 -4.66 3.32 -4.74
N ALA A 274 -4.96 4.11 -5.76
CA ALA A 274 -6.03 3.86 -6.71
C ALA A 274 -5.51 4.06 -8.13
N ILE A 275 -6.12 3.37 -9.08
CA ILE A 275 -5.90 3.60 -10.51
C ILE A 275 -7.17 4.23 -11.07
N ALA A 276 -7.11 5.53 -11.38
CA ALA A 276 -8.28 6.33 -11.76
C ALA A 276 -7.95 7.28 -12.93
N THR A 277 -7.41 8.47 -12.68
CA THR A 277 -7.06 9.46 -13.71
C THR A 277 -5.57 9.77 -13.78
N LYS A 278 -4.77 9.34 -12.80
CA LYS A 278 -3.30 9.46 -12.79
C LYS A 278 -2.59 8.13 -13.04
N GLN A 279 -1.40 8.19 -13.62
CA GLN A 279 -0.46 7.07 -13.71
C GLN A 279 -0.08 6.60 -12.30
N LEU A 280 0.17 5.31 -12.17
CA LEU A 280 0.77 4.75 -10.97
C LEU A 280 2.24 5.22 -10.87
N PRO A 281 2.76 5.45 -9.65
CA PRO A 281 4.10 6.03 -9.42
C PRO A 281 5.24 5.04 -9.63
N TYR A 282 5.10 4.20 -10.64
CA TYR A 282 6.07 3.18 -11.05
C TYR A 282 6.59 3.51 -12.45
N PRO A 283 7.86 3.18 -12.75
CA PRO A 283 8.38 3.24 -14.11
C PRO A 283 7.66 2.27 -15.05
N SER A 284 7.84 2.48 -16.35
CA SER A 284 7.44 1.48 -17.34
C SER A 284 8.21 0.17 -17.13
N ASN A 285 7.61 -0.98 -17.47
CA ASN A 285 8.25 -2.31 -17.37
C ASN A 285 8.73 -2.68 -15.95
N SER A 286 7.91 -2.41 -14.94
CA SER A 286 8.18 -2.62 -13.51
C SER A 286 7.82 -4.02 -12.99
N PHE A 287 6.81 -4.69 -13.55
CA PHE A 287 6.29 -5.95 -13.00
C PHE A 287 6.29 -7.10 -14.00
N ASP A 288 6.56 -8.31 -13.53
CA ASP A 288 6.48 -9.53 -14.34
C ASP A 288 5.02 -10.03 -14.42
N MET A 289 4.22 -9.73 -13.39
CA MET A 289 2.81 -10.07 -13.32
C MET A 289 2.01 -8.96 -12.63
N VAL A 290 0.82 -8.66 -13.15
CA VAL A 290 -0.21 -7.89 -12.45
C VAL A 290 -1.37 -8.82 -12.11
N HIS A 291 -1.72 -8.88 -10.84
CA HIS A 291 -2.81 -9.71 -10.32
C HIS A 291 -4.00 -8.83 -9.92
N CYS A 292 -5.20 -9.20 -10.37
CA CYS A 292 -6.46 -8.63 -9.92
C CYS A 292 -7.43 -9.77 -9.59
N SER A 293 -7.86 -9.87 -8.33
CA SER A 293 -8.92 -10.78 -7.91
C SER A 293 -10.05 -10.02 -7.24
N ARG A 294 -11.17 -9.83 -7.95
CA ARG A 294 -12.29 -8.96 -7.52
C ARG A 294 -11.81 -7.56 -7.11
N CYS A 295 -10.84 -7.02 -7.83
CA CYS A 295 -10.19 -5.76 -7.49
C CYS A 295 -11.07 -4.51 -7.65
N ARG A 296 -12.31 -4.65 -8.17
CA ARG A 296 -13.27 -3.56 -8.40
C ARG A 296 -12.72 -2.44 -9.31
N VAL A 297 -11.91 -2.83 -10.28
CA VAL A 297 -11.43 -1.96 -11.35
C VAL A 297 -12.14 -2.33 -12.64
N ASP A 298 -12.80 -1.34 -13.25
CA ASP A 298 -13.52 -1.49 -14.51
C ASP A 298 -12.54 -1.33 -15.69
N TRP A 299 -11.72 -2.36 -15.92
CA TRP A 299 -10.64 -2.37 -16.92
C TRP A 299 -11.09 -2.06 -18.36
N HIS A 300 -12.36 -2.31 -18.68
CA HIS A 300 -12.94 -2.15 -20.02
C HIS A 300 -13.45 -0.74 -20.31
N GLU A 301 -13.68 0.06 -19.27
CA GLU A 301 -14.28 1.39 -19.39
C GLU A 301 -13.30 2.41 -19.97
N ASN A 302 -13.84 3.51 -20.50
CA ASN A 302 -13.07 4.64 -21.01
C ASN A 302 -11.97 4.22 -22.01
N ASP A 303 -12.37 3.43 -23.01
CA ASP A 303 -11.47 2.91 -24.05
C ASP A 303 -10.28 2.10 -23.48
N GLY A 304 -10.47 1.45 -22.32
CA GLY A 304 -9.44 0.65 -21.68
C GLY A 304 -8.23 1.45 -21.21
N ILE A 305 -8.38 2.74 -20.89
CA ILE A 305 -7.26 3.60 -20.44
C ILE A 305 -6.51 3.02 -19.23
N LEU A 306 -7.20 2.32 -18.33
CA LEU A 306 -6.56 1.65 -17.19
C LEU A 306 -5.76 0.40 -17.62
N LEU A 307 -6.22 -0.32 -18.65
CA LEU A 307 -5.44 -1.41 -19.26
C LEU A 307 -4.19 -0.90 -19.96
N LYS A 308 -4.22 0.31 -20.53
CA LYS A 308 -3.06 0.96 -21.15
C LYS A 308 -2.00 1.34 -20.11
N GLU A 309 -2.42 1.76 -18.91
CA GLU A 309 -1.50 1.93 -17.77
C GLU A 309 -0.89 0.60 -17.31
N LEU A 310 -1.70 -0.46 -17.24
CA LEU A 310 -1.18 -1.82 -17.00
C LEU A 310 -0.16 -2.24 -18.05
N ASN A 311 -0.42 -1.93 -19.32
CA ASN A 311 0.51 -2.19 -20.40
C ASN A 311 1.82 -1.41 -20.20
N ARG A 312 1.79 -0.17 -19.72
CA ARG A 312 3.00 0.61 -19.42
C ARG A 312 3.85 -0.07 -18.34
N ILE A 313 3.25 -0.47 -17.22
CA ILE A 313 4.00 -1.00 -16.06
C ILE A 313 4.34 -2.49 -16.16
N LEU A 314 3.66 -3.26 -16.99
CA LEU A 314 3.92 -4.68 -17.19
C LEU A 314 5.10 -4.87 -18.15
N ARG A 315 6.06 -5.73 -17.79
CA ARG A 315 7.20 -6.05 -18.66
C ARG A 315 6.76 -6.72 -19.96
N PRO A 316 7.58 -6.65 -21.03
CA PRO A 316 7.39 -7.50 -22.19
C PRO A 316 7.36 -8.97 -21.77
N ASN A 317 6.41 -9.74 -22.31
CA ASN A 317 6.09 -11.12 -21.93
C ASN A 317 5.62 -11.30 -20.48
N GLY A 318 5.25 -10.22 -19.79
CA GLY A 318 4.61 -10.28 -18.48
C GLY A 318 3.15 -10.71 -18.56
N TYR A 319 2.58 -11.06 -17.41
CA TYR A 319 1.25 -11.67 -17.30
C TYR A 319 0.24 -10.75 -16.62
N PHE A 320 -0.99 -10.73 -17.13
CA PHE A 320 -2.13 -10.15 -16.42
C PHE A 320 -3.08 -11.25 -15.98
N ILE A 321 -3.31 -11.34 -14.67
CA ILE A 321 -4.22 -12.30 -14.05
C ILE A 321 -5.50 -11.59 -13.64
N TYR A 322 -6.61 -12.03 -14.22
CA TYR A 322 -7.92 -11.49 -13.93
C TYR A 322 -8.84 -12.58 -13.39
N SER A 323 -9.10 -12.52 -12.10
CA SER A 323 -10.06 -13.37 -11.41
C SER A 323 -11.27 -12.54 -11.02
N ALA A 324 -12.30 -12.50 -11.88
CA ALA A 324 -13.50 -11.68 -11.70
C ALA A 324 -14.71 -12.24 -12.49
N PRO A 325 -15.95 -11.85 -12.16
CA PRO A 325 -17.15 -12.39 -12.80
C PRO A 325 -17.15 -12.39 -14.34
N PRO A 326 -16.66 -11.35 -15.05
CA PRO A 326 -16.62 -11.39 -16.51
C PRO A 326 -15.84 -12.57 -17.09
N ALA A 327 -14.88 -13.13 -16.35
CA ALA A 327 -14.08 -14.26 -16.82
C ALA A 327 -14.83 -15.60 -16.84
N TYR A 328 -16.00 -15.73 -16.20
CA TYR A 328 -16.69 -17.02 -16.06
C TYR A 328 -18.22 -16.97 -15.99
N ARG A 329 -18.81 -15.82 -15.65
CA ARG A 329 -20.27 -15.68 -15.58
C ARG A 329 -20.84 -15.33 -16.95
N LYS A 330 -21.99 -15.92 -17.26
CA LYS A 330 -22.72 -15.73 -18.53
C LYS A 330 -24.00 -14.91 -18.39
N ASP A 331 -24.29 -14.40 -17.19
CA ASP A 331 -25.47 -13.60 -16.87
C ASP A 331 -25.10 -12.11 -16.69
N LYS A 332 -26.13 -11.24 -16.77
CA LYS A 332 -25.99 -9.77 -16.75
C LYS A 332 -25.19 -9.27 -17.96
N ASP A 333 -24.50 -8.15 -17.77
CA ASP A 333 -23.59 -7.49 -18.71
C ASP A 333 -22.20 -8.14 -18.78
N PHE A 334 -21.93 -9.18 -17.99
CA PHE A 334 -20.62 -9.81 -17.94
C PHE A 334 -20.08 -10.35 -19.28
N PRO A 335 -20.91 -10.93 -20.16
CA PRO A 335 -20.46 -11.28 -21.52
C PRO A 335 -20.00 -10.06 -22.34
N GLU A 336 -20.72 -8.94 -22.27
CA GLU A 336 -20.35 -7.73 -23.01
C GLU A 336 -19.06 -7.10 -22.46
N ILE A 337 -18.92 -7.08 -21.13
CA ILE A 337 -17.69 -6.66 -20.47
C ILE A 337 -16.51 -7.53 -20.91
N TRP A 338 -16.70 -8.85 -20.95
CA TRP A 338 -15.68 -9.79 -21.41
C TRP A 338 -15.26 -9.55 -22.86
N ASP A 339 -16.23 -9.37 -23.77
CA ASP A 339 -15.96 -9.09 -25.18
C ASP A 339 -15.17 -7.77 -25.36
N LYS A 340 -15.54 -6.73 -24.61
CA LYS A 340 -14.78 -5.47 -24.57
C LYS A 340 -13.34 -5.68 -24.09
N LEU A 341 -13.13 -6.44 -23.01
CA LEU A 341 -11.78 -6.76 -22.50
C LEU A 341 -10.95 -7.51 -23.54
N VAL A 342 -11.51 -8.53 -24.18
CA VAL A 342 -10.82 -9.32 -25.22
C VAL A 342 -10.47 -8.43 -26.42
N LYS A 343 -11.38 -7.56 -26.85
CA LYS A 343 -11.13 -6.63 -27.97
C LYS A 343 -10.02 -5.63 -27.64
N LEU A 344 -10.08 -4.99 -26.48
CA LEU A 344 -9.07 -4.02 -26.02
C LEU A 344 -7.69 -4.66 -25.88
N THR A 345 -7.62 -5.83 -25.22
CA THR A 345 -6.35 -6.55 -25.04
C THR A 345 -5.78 -7.04 -26.37
N SER A 346 -6.60 -7.53 -27.29
CA SER A 346 -6.17 -7.90 -28.66
C SER A 346 -5.67 -6.69 -29.45
N GLY A 347 -6.31 -5.53 -29.32
CA GLY A 347 -5.85 -4.27 -29.91
C GLY A 347 -4.45 -3.87 -29.44
N MET A 348 -4.13 -4.14 -28.16
CA MET A 348 -2.79 -3.97 -27.60
C MET A 348 -1.84 -5.17 -27.84
N CYS A 349 -2.22 -6.13 -28.68
CA CYS A 349 -1.42 -7.32 -29.02
C CYS A 349 -1.15 -8.27 -27.84
N TRP A 350 -2.03 -8.28 -26.84
CA TRP A 350 -1.97 -9.27 -25.77
C TRP A 350 -2.62 -10.57 -26.22
N LYS A 351 -2.09 -11.70 -25.76
CA LYS A 351 -2.65 -13.03 -26.05
C LYS A 351 -3.28 -13.60 -24.79
N LEU A 352 -4.56 -13.98 -24.87
CA LEU A 352 -5.22 -14.79 -23.86
C LEU A 352 -4.67 -16.22 -23.93
N ILE A 353 -4.00 -16.68 -22.87
CA ILE A 353 -3.35 -18.01 -22.83
C ILE A 353 -4.13 -19.03 -22.00
N ALA A 354 -4.94 -18.57 -21.04
CA ALA A 354 -5.75 -19.45 -20.23
C ALA A 354 -7.05 -18.76 -19.78
N GLN A 355 -8.13 -19.53 -19.75
CA GLN A 355 -9.39 -19.18 -19.09
C GLN A 355 -9.91 -20.45 -18.43
N LYS A 356 -9.66 -20.61 -17.13
CA LYS A 356 -10.05 -21.81 -16.37
C LYS A 356 -10.73 -21.39 -15.06
N VAL A 357 -11.80 -22.10 -14.72
CA VAL A 357 -12.60 -21.87 -13.51
C VAL A 357 -13.14 -20.44 -13.46
N GLN A 358 -12.48 -19.54 -12.74
CA GLN A 358 -12.89 -18.16 -12.50
C GLN A 358 -11.81 -17.14 -12.88
N THR A 359 -10.78 -17.61 -13.58
CA THR A 359 -9.54 -16.87 -13.83
C THR A 359 -9.19 -16.89 -15.30
N ALA A 360 -8.83 -15.73 -15.83
CA ALA A 360 -8.24 -15.55 -17.14
C ALA A 360 -6.81 -15.02 -17.02
N ILE A 361 -5.94 -15.43 -17.95
CA ILE A 361 -4.53 -15.03 -18.01
C ILE A 361 -4.20 -14.55 -19.41
N TRP A 362 -3.72 -13.31 -19.51
CA TRP A 362 -3.12 -12.77 -20.73
C TRP A 362 -1.60 -12.67 -20.56
N VAL A 363 -0.89 -12.79 -21.69
CA VAL A 363 0.51 -12.41 -21.81
C VAL A 363 0.62 -11.19 -22.72
N LYS A 364 1.36 -10.17 -22.27
CA LYS A 364 1.72 -8.99 -23.07
C LYS A 364 2.81 -9.40 -24.06
N GLN A 365 2.43 -9.73 -25.29
CA GLN A 365 3.41 -10.14 -26.30
C GLN A 365 4.26 -8.95 -26.74
N GLU A 366 5.56 -9.18 -26.90
CA GLU A 366 6.44 -8.19 -27.51
C GLU A 366 6.35 -8.29 -29.03
N ASN A 367 5.38 -7.59 -29.61
CA ASN A 367 5.16 -7.59 -31.06
C ASN A 367 4.87 -6.18 -31.59
N ASN A 368 5.94 -5.42 -31.85
CA ASN A 368 5.84 -4.07 -32.40
C ASN A 368 5.15 -4.04 -33.77
N SER A 369 5.30 -5.08 -34.61
CA SER A 369 4.62 -5.17 -35.91
C SER A 369 3.10 -5.27 -35.75
N CYS A 370 2.63 -6.08 -34.79
CA CYS A 370 1.23 -6.15 -34.43
C CYS A 370 0.71 -4.80 -33.93
N LEU A 371 1.44 -4.12 -33.03
CA LEU A 371 1.01 -2.83 -32.49
C LEU A 371 0.90 -1.76 -33.59
N GLN A 372 1.89 -1.72 -34.49
CA GLN A 372 1.86 -0.80 -35.63
C GLN A 372 0.69 -1.09 -36.58
N HIS A 373 0.43 -2.36 -36.89
CA HIS A 373 -0.70 -2.77 -37.72
C HIS A 373 -2.04 -2.40 -37.06
N ASN A 374 -2.22 -2.74 -35.78
CA ASN A 374 -3.42 -2.40 -35.02
C ASN A 374 -3.63 -0.88 -34.89
N ALA A 375 -2.55 -0.09 -34.85
CA ALA A 375 -2.62 1.36 -34.88
C ALA A 375 -3.10 1.91 -36.24
N GLN A 376 -2.67 1.33 -37.36
CA GLN A 376 -3.17 1.66 -38.69
C GLN A 376 -4.66 1.37 -38.84
N GLU A 377 -5.11 0.25 -38.26
CA GLU A 377 -6.53 -0.14 -38.20
C GLU A 377 -7.34 0.64 -37.14
N LYS A 378 -6.72 1.61 -36.45
CA LYS A 378 -7.34 2.44 -35.40
C LYS A 378 -7.92 1.62 -34.24
N LEU A 379 -7.32 0.47 -33.95
CA LEU A 379 -7.67 -0.38 -32.81
C LEU A 379 -6.94 0.04 -31.52
N VAL A 380 -5.81 0.75 -31.65
CA VAL A 380 -5.02 1.29 -30.54
C VAL A 380 -4.29 2.56 -30.99
N ASN A 381 -4.04 3.49 -30.07
CA ASN A 381 -3.22 4.68 -30.35
C ASN A 381 -1.78 4.46 -29.86
N LEU A 382 -0.79 4.98 -30.59
CA LEU A 382 0.61 4.96 -30.16
C LEU A 382 0.97 6.25 -29.42
N CYS A 383 1.84 6.16 -28.40
CA CYS A 383 2.34 7.32 -27.67
C CYS A 383 3.52 7.98 -28.41
N ASP A 384 3.70 9.29 -28.20
CA ASP A 384 4.86 10.03 -28.70
C ASP A 384 6.14 9.68 -27.91
N SER A 385 7.31 9.84 -28.53
CA SER A 385 8.59 9.34 -28.00
C SER A 385 9.21 10.15 -26.84
N GLU A 386 8.84 11.42 -26.66
CA GLU A 386 9.42 12.30 -25.62
C GLU A 386 8.82 12.10 -24.23
N ASP A 387 7.81 11.26 -24.14
CA ASP A 387 6.85 11.26 -23.04
C ASP A 387 7.29 10.39 -21.85
N ASP A 388 8.36 9.59 -21.98
CA ASP A 388 8.83 8.63 -20.96
C ASP A 388 9.98 9.13 -20.06
N LEU A 389 10.44 10.38 -20.25
CA LEU A 389 11.56 10.95 -19.47
C LEU A 389 11.14 11.62 -18.15
N LYS A 390 9.83 11.77 -17.90
CA LYS A 390 9.30 12.42 -16.70
C LYS A 390 8.88 11.38 -15.66
N PRO A 391 9.17 11.60 -14.36
CA PRO A 391 8.66 10.74 -13.30
C PRO A 391 7.13 10.60 -13.40
N SER A 392 6.62 9.38 -13.24
CA SER A 392 5.17 9.10 -13.20
C SER A 392 4.53 9.57 -11.90
N TRP A 393 4.70 10.84 -11.52
CA TRP A 393 4.14 11.43 -10.31
C TRP A 393 3.11 12.49 -10.63
N LYS A 394 1.85 12.24 -10.25
CA LYS A 394 0.69 13.07 -10.60
C LYS A 394 0.48 13.29 -12.11
N THR A 395 1.16 12.49 -12.94
CA THR A 395 1.02 12.50 -14.39
C THR A 395 -0.35 11.92 -14.77
N PRO A 396 -1.15 12.62 -15.59
CA PRO A 396 -2.41 12.07 -16.10
C PRO A 396 -2.19 10.76 -16.87
N LEU A 397 -3.19 9.88 -16.82
CA LEU A 397 -3.20 8.68 -17.65
C LEU A 397 -3.16 9.03 -19.13
N ARG A 398 -2.48 8.17 -19.90
CA ARG A 398 -2.39 8.30 -21.36
C ARG A 398 -3.28 7.26 -22.02
N ASN A 399 -4.05 7.69 -23.01
CA ASN A 399 -4.90 6.80 -23.80
C ASN A 399 -4.17 6.25 -25.05
N CYS A 400 -2.93 5.80 -24.88
CA CYS A 400 -2.06 5.28 -25.93
C CYS A 400 -1.13 4.17 -25.39
N VAL A 401 -0.43 3.48 -26.29
CA VAL A 401 0.56 2.44 -25.99
C VAL A 401 1.91 2.79 -26.61
N THR A 402 2.99 2.70 -25.82
CA THR A 402 4.36 2.92 -26.30
C THR A 402 4.88 1.69 -27.04
N LEU A 403 5.62 1.90 -28.14
CA LEU A 403 6.37 0.84 -28.82
C LEU A 403 7.57 0.40 -27.95
N SER A 404 7.93 -0.87 -28.03
CA SER A 404 9.10 -1.36 -27.27
C SER A 404 10.39 -0.90 -27.94
N ASP A 405 11.28 -0.25 -27.19
CA ASP A 405 12.61 0.18 -27.65
C ASP A 405 13.46 -1.07 -27.98
N ALA A 406 13.96 -1.19 -29.22
CA ALA A 406 14.83 -2.30 -29.66
C ALA A 406 16.17 -2.38 -28.89
N SER A 407 16.54 -1.35 -28.13
CA SER A 407 17.70 -1.35 -27.23
C SER A 407 17.40 -1.80 -25.81
N SER A 408 16.11 -1.86 -25.43
CA SER A 408 15.62 -2.37 -24.14
C SER A 408 15.22 -3.86 -24.20
N SER A 409 15.14 -4.43 -25.42
CA SER A 409 14.42 -5.66 -25.77
C SER A 409 15.24 -6.96 -25.73
N LEU A 410 16.24 -7.14 -24.84
CA LEU A 410 17.17 -8.27 -25.02
C LEU A 410 17.58 -9.09 -23.79
N LYS A 411 17.15 -8.77 -22.57
CA LYS A 411 17.53 -9.60 -21.41
C LYS A 411 16.35 -9.99 -20.54
N LYS A 412 16.01 -11.28 -20.60
CA LYS A 412 15.32 -11.97 -19.51
C LYS A 412 16.10 -11.70 -18.23
N LEU A 413 15.50 -11.00 -17.28
CA LEU A 413 16.15 -10.68 -16.02
C LEU A 413 16.38 -11.98 -15.24
N PRO A 414 17.55 -12.14 -14.59
CA PRO A 414 17.83 -13.33 -13.82
C PRO A 414 16.91 -13.42 -12.59
N PRO A 415 16.75 -14.62 -12.00
CA PRO A 415 16.03 -14.78 -10.74
C PRO A 415 16.72 -14.03 -9.58
N ARG A 416 15.99 -13.80 -8.48
CA ARG A 416 16.62 -13.41 -7.22
C ARG A 416 17.37 -14.61 -6.61
N PRO A 417 18.57 -14.43 -6.02
CA PRO A 417 19.18 -13.14 -5.67
C PRO A 417 20.06 -12.49 -6.76
N GLN A 418 20.39 -13.19 -7.85
CA GLN A 418 21.31 -12.70 -8.90
C GLN A 418 20.89 -11.35 -9.47
N ARG A 419 19.58 -11.14 -9.62
CA ARG A 419 18.98 -9.89 -10.09
C ARG A 419 19.42 -8.63 -9.33
N LEU A 420 19.73 -8.75 -8.04
CA LEU A 420 20.12 -7.61 -7.19
C LEU A 420 21.44 -6.96 -7.62
N SER A 421 22.25 -7.64 -8.43
CA SER A 421 23.54 -7.17 -8.92
C SER A 421 23.58 -7.01 -10.45
N GLU A 422 22.44 -7.16 -11.14
CA GLU A 422 22.40 -7.02 -12.60
C GLU A 422 22.39 -5.53 -12.99
N TYR A 423 23.43 -5.11 -13.72
CA TYR A 423 23.52 -3.76 -14.27
C TYR A 423 22.75 -3.66 -15.59
N SER A 424 21.88 -2.66 -15.70
CA SER A 424 21.20 -2.34 -16.97
C SER A 424 21.95 -1.28 -17.76
N GLN A 425 22.14 -1.53 -19.06
CA GLN A 425 22.76 -0.56 -19.98
C GLN A 425 21.95 0.75 -20.06
N SER A 426 20.64 0.72 -19.77
CA SER A 426 19.78 1.92 -19.78
C SER A 426 20.24 2.97 -18.76
N LEU A 427 20.95 2.58 -17.71
CA LEU A 427 21.45 3.49 -16.67
C LEU A 427 22.53 4.45 -17.19
N SER A 428 23.20 4.12 -18.29
CA SER A 428 24.16 5.04 -18.90
C SER A 428 23.49 6.32 -19.43
N ARG A 429 22.19 6.26 -19.79
CA ARG A 429 21.40 7.43 -20.23
C ARG A 429 21.27 8.49 -19.13
N ILE A 430 21.37 8.08 -17.86
CA ILE A 430 21.36 8.96 -16.69
C ILE A 430 22.75 9.12 -16.05
N GLY A 431 23.82 8.80 -16.78
CA GLY A 431 25.21 9.00 -16.36
C GLY A 431 25.76 8.00 -15.33
N ILE A 432 25.09 6.85 -15.18
CA ILE A 432 25.45 5.79 -14.24
C ILE A 432 26.04 4.63 -15.03
N ASP A 433 27.36 4.49 -14.97
CA ASP A 433 28.07 3.35 -15.54
C ASP A 433 28.08 2.15 -14.57
N ARG A 434 28.62 1.02 -15.06
CA ARG A 434 28.70 -0.23 -14.29
C ARG A 434 29.58 -0.11 -13.05
N GLU A 435 30.64 0.70 -13.11
CA GLU A 435 31.56 0.87 -11.98
C GLU A 435 30.87 1.60 -10.83
N LYS A 436 30.18 2.72 -11.12
CA LYS A 436 29.38 3.46 -10.14
C LYS A 436 28.29 2.60 -9.51
N PHE A 437 27.59 1.81 -10.32
CA PHE A 437 26.54 0.89 -9.83
C PHE A 437 27.08 -0.18 -8.86
N LEU A 438 28.23 -0.77 -9.18
CA LEU A 438 28.88 -1.75 -8.31
C LEU A 438 29.45 -1.10 -7.05
N ALA A 439 30.05 0.08 -7.17
CA ALA A 439 30.56 0.84 -6.04
C ALA A 439 29.44 1.22 -5.05
N ASP A 440 28.28 1.65 -5.55
CA ASP A 440 27.08 1.89 -4.73
C ASP A 440 26.66 0.63 -3.96
N THR A 441 26.61 -0.52 -4.64
CA THR A 441 26.22 -1.80 -4.03
C THR A 441 27.18 -2.21 -2.91
N VAL A 442 28.49 -2.14 -3.15
CA VAL A 442 29.52 -2.49 -2.15
C VAL A 442 29.46 -1.53 -0.96
N TYR A 443 29.33 -0.24 -1.23
CA TYR A 443 29.20 0.78 -0.18
C TYR A 443 28.02 0.50 0.74
N TRP A 444 26.82 0.30 0.19
CA TRP A 444 25.63 0.08 1.01
C TRP A 444 25.64 -1.25 1.74
N GLN A 445 26.20 -2.31 1.16
CA GLN A 445 26.41 -3.57 1.89
C GLN A 445 27.28 -3.38 3.13
N ASP A 446 28.32 -2.54 3.05
CA ASP A 446 29.17 -2.23 4.20
C ASP A 446 28.45 -1.31 5.21
N GLN A 447 27.81 -0.24 4.74
CA GLN A 447 27.11 0.70 5.63
C GLN A 447 25.96 0.04 6.38
N VAL A 448 25.16 -0.81 5.72
CA VAL A 448 24.06 -1.54 6.38
C VAL A 448 24.59 -2.44 7.51
N ARG A 449 25.75 -3.09 7.34
CA ARG A 449 26.36 -3.89 8.42
C ARG A 449 26.77 -3.01 9.62
N HIS A 450 27.29 -1.82 9.36
CA HIS A 450 27.61 -0.87 10.42
C HIS A 450 26.34 -0.40 11.13
N TYR A 451 25.31 -0.03 10.38
CA TYR A 451 24.03 0.40 10.93
C TYR A 451 23.39 -0.69 11.81
N TRP A 452 23.38 -1.94 11.34
CA TRP A 452 22.80 -3.05 12.08
C TRP A 452 23.51 -3.29 13.42
N ARG A 453 24.85 -3.18 13.44
CA ARG A 453 25.66 -3.28 14.68
C ARG A 453 25.37 -2.14 15.65
N LEU A 454 25.27 -0.91 15.14
CA LEU A 454 25.03 0.29 15.96
C LEU A 454 23.61 0.32 16.55
N MET A 455 22.60 -0.09 15.77
CA MET A 455 21.22 -0.20 16.28
C MET A 455 21.08 -1.29 17.35
N ASN A 456 21.99 -2.28 17.36
CA ASN A 456 22.00 -3.40 18.31
C ASN A 456 20.62 -4.11 18.41
N VAL A 457 20.04 -4.40 17.25
CA VAL A 457 18.73 -5.04 17.11
C VAL A 457 18.84 -6.52 16.79
N GLU A 458 17.85 -7.29 17.22
CA GLU A 458 17.73 -8.69 16.84
C GLU A 458 17.35 -8.86 15.36
N GLU A 459 17.68 -10.01 14.77
CA GLU A 459 17.48 -10.27 13.33
C GLU A 459 16.02 -10.08 12.86
N LYS A 460 15.05 -10.37 13.72
CA LYS A 460 13.60 -10.31 13.43
C LYS A 460 12.91 -9.08 14.03
N GLU A 461 13.67 -8.17 14.64
CA GLU A 461 13.13 -6.95 15.24
C GLU A 461 12.68 -5.93 14.18
N ILE A 462 13.35 -5.91 13.03
CA ILE A 462 13.00 -5.05 11.90
C ILE A 462 12.36 -5.89 10.79
N ARG A 463 11.22 -5.44 10.26
CA ARG A 463 10.53 -6.10 9.13
C ARG A 463 10.15 -5.13 8.03
N ASN A 464 9.42 -4.07 8.38
CA ASN A 464 8.94 -3.05 7.44
C ASN A 464 9.97 -1.92 7.36
N VAL A 465 10.66 -1.79 6.23
CA VAL A 465 11.69 -0.76 6.04
C VAL A 465 11.25 0.20 4.93
N MET A 466 11.54 1.48 5.11
CA MET A 466 11.42 2.47 4.05
C MET A 466 12.76 3.17 3.85
N ASP A 467 13.26 3.09 2.62
CA ASP A 467 14.36 3.92 2.17
C ASP A 467 13.78 5.15 1.49
N MET A 468 13.83 6.29 2.19
CA MET A 468 13.15 7.51 1.77
C MET A 468 13.86 8.22 0.62
N SER A 469 15.10 7.84 0.32
CA SER A 469 15.94 8.39 -0.75
C SER A 469 16.81 7.28 -1.35
N ALA A 470 16.16 6.37 -2.08
CA ALA A 470 16.74 5.08 -2.42
C ALA A 470 17.78 5.11 -3.54
N SER A 471 17.78 6.14 -4.40
CA SER A 471 18.66 6.22 -5.57
C SER A 471 18.66 4.89 -6.36
N LEU A 472 19.76 4.14 -6.39
CA LEU A 472 19.91 2.86 -7.07
C LEU A 472 19.39 1.63 -6.29
N GLY A 473 18.80 1.83 -5.11
CA GLY A 473 18.31 0.77 -4.22
C GLY A 473 19.42 -0.02 -3.51
N GLY A 474 20.64 0.52 -3.44
CA GLY A 474 21.79 -0.14 -2.83
C GLY A 474 21.58 -0.48 -1.36
N PHE A 475 20.94 0.39 -0.59
CA PHE A 475 20.58 0.15 0.80
C PHE A 475 19.68 -1.09 0.95
N ALA A 476 18.62 -1.21 0.14
CA ALA A 476 17.76 -2.39 0.14
C ALA A 476 18.49 -3.68 -0.27
N VAL A 477 19.47 -3.59 -1.18
CA VAL A 477 20.33 -4.75 -1.51
C VAL A 477 21.24 -5.13 -0.35
N GLY A 478 21.77 -4.14 0.39
CA GLY A 478 22.52 -4.38 1.61
C GLY A 478 21.72 -5.12 2.67
N LEU A 479 20.39 -4.94 2.69
CA LEU A 479 19.46 -5.57 3.61
C LEU A 479 18.99 -6.98 3.21
N ASN A 480 19.37 -7.49 2.02
CA ASN A 480 18.82 -8.74 1.48
C ASN A 480 19.15 -10.01 2.31
N THR A 481 20.06 -9.93 3.28
CA THR A 481 20.35 -11.04 4.21
C THR A 481 19.34 -11.15 5.36
N TRP A 482 18.52 -10.12 5.59
CA TRP A 482 17.50 -10.11 6.65
C TRP A 482 16.10 -10.31 6.06
N PRO A 483 15.13 -10.84 6.84
CA PRO A 483 13.76 -11.07 6.39
C PRO A 483 12.94 -9.78 6.34
N VAL A 484 13.47 -8.72 5.74
CA VAL A 484 12.82 -7.40 5.61
C VAL A 484 12.21 -7.21 4.23
N TRP A 485 11.26 -6.29 4.10
CA TRP A 485 10.86 -5.74 2.81
C TRP A 485 11.10 -4.24 2.84
N VAL A 486 11.48 -3.68 1.70
CA VAL A 486 11.89 -2.27 1.60
C VAL A 486 11.00 -1.55 0.60
N MET A 487 10.28 -0.53 1.07
CA MET A 487 9.70 0.48 0.20
C MET A 487 10.82 1.45 -0.21
N ASN A 488 11.29 1.33 -1.45
CA ASN A 488 12.33 2.21 -2.00
C ASN A 488 11.68 3.46 -2.60
N VAL A 489 11.93 4.63 -2.04
CA VAL A 489 11.36 5.89 -2.54
C VAL A 489 12.41 6.64 -3.32
N VAL A 490 12.10 7.02 -4.55
CA VAL A 490 12.90 7.97 -5.33
C VAL A 490 12.17 9.32 -5.29
N PRO A 491 12.72 10.34 -4.61
CA PRO A 491 12.09 11.65 -4.55
C PRO A 491 11.92 12.26 -5.94
N ILE A 492 10.78 12.89 -6.21
CA ILE A 492 10.50 13.48 -7.54
C ILE A 492 11.46 14.60 -7.94
N THR A 493 12.15 15.16 -6.97
CA THR A 493 13.11 16.25 -7.11
C THR A 493 14.51 15.76 -7.43
N MET A 494 14.75 14.44 -7.44
CA MET A 494 16.03 13.80 -7.73
C MET A 494 16.01 13.13 -9.12
N ASN A 495 17.17 12.69 -9.59
CA ASN A 495 17.28 11.96 -10.86
C ASN A 495 16.40 10.71 -10.84
N ASP A 496 15.69 10.47 -11.95
CA ASP A 496 14.90 9.25 -12.13
C ASP A 496 15.81 8.02 -12.16
N THR A 497 15.89 7.37 -11.02
CA THR A 497 16.66 6.16 -10.76
C THR A 497 15.75 4.99 -10.41
N LEU A 498 14.43 5.18 -10.42
CA LEU A 498 13.48 4.16 -9.95
C LEU A 498 13.44 2.96 -10.90
N SER A 499 13.69 3.18 -12.19
CA SER A 499 13.89 2.08 -13.15
C SER A 499 15.06 1.15 -12.77
N ALA A 500 16.11 1.69 -12.14
CA ALA A 500 17.24 0.90 -11.63
C ALA A 500 16.80 -0.01 -10.47
N VAL A 501 16.01 0.52 -9.53
CA VAL A 501 15.45 -0.23 -8.40
C VAL A 501 14.64 -1.44 -8.91
N TYR A 502 13.75 -1.23 -9.86
CA TYR A 502 12.96 -2.32 -10.48
C TYR A 502 13.82 -3.28 -11.31
N GLY A 503 14.86 -2.78 -12.00
CA GLY A 503 15.83 -3.61 -12.70
C GLY A 503 16.47 -4.65 -11.77
N ARG A 504 16.78 -4.24 -10.54
CA ARG A 504 17.37 -5.09 -9.48
C ARG A 504 16.40 -6.08 -8.85
N GLY A 505 15.11 -6.04 -9.21
CA GLY A 505 14.08 -6.90 -8.61
C GLY A 505 13.54 -6.39 -7.27
N LEU A 506 13.75 -5.11 -6.98
CA LEU A 506 13.21 -4.42 -5.80
C LEU A 506 11.93 -3.65 -6.15
N THR A 507 11.13 -3.31 -5.15
CA THR A 507 9.92 -2.48 -5.29
C THR A 507 10.16 -1.07 -4.80
N GLY A 508 9.56 -0.09 -5.48
CA GLY A 508 9.65 1.30 -5.08
C GLY A 508 8.63 2.20 -5.74
N VAL A 509 8.63 3.47 -5.33
CA VAL A 509 7.69 4.50 -5.80
C VAL A 509 8.39 5.84 -5.99
N PHE A 510 7.86 6.65 -6.92
CA PHE A 510 8.08 8.09 -6.86
C PHE A 510 7.23 8.70 -5.75
N HIS A 511 7.80 9.66 -5.03
CA HIS A 511 7.05 10.42 -4.03
C HIS A 511 7.64 11.82 -3.85
N ASP A 512 6.78 12.75 -3.48
CA ASP A 512 7.19 14.09 -3.06
C ASP A 512 7.10 14.19 -1.54
N TRP A 513 8.24 14.30 -0.86
CA TRP A 513 8.29 14.38 0.61
C TRP A 513 7.70 15.66 1.21
N CYS A 514 7.33 16.64 0.39
CA CYS A 514 6.49 17.74 0.83
C CYS A 514 5.01 17.39 0.92
N GLU A 515 4.63 16.17 0.52
CA GLU A 515 3.33 15.59 0.77
C GLU A 515 3.47 14.41 1.73
N PRO A 516 2.52 14.21 2.65
CA PRO A 516 2.44 12.99 3.45
C PRO A 516 2.46 11.76 2.54
N PHE A 517 2.95 10.60 2.99
CA PHE A 517 3.01 9.35 2.21
C PHE A 517 1.69 8.56 2.28
N SER A 518 1.35 7.80 1.24
CA SER A 518 0.08 7.05 1.15
C SER A 518 0.13 5.75 1.96
N THR A 519 0.26 5.88 3.26
CA THR A 519 0.33 4.75 4.20
C THR A 519 -0.34 5.09 5.53
N TYR A 520 -0.72 4.05 6.27
CA TYR A 520 -1.24 4.16 7.63
C TYR A 520 -0.15 4.64 8.60
N PRO A 521 -0.52 5.36 9.68
CA PRO A 521 0.42 5.64 10.76
C PRO A 521 1.01 4.35 11.36
N ARG A 522 2.24 4.43 11.88
CA ARG A 522 2.92 3.31 12.57
C ARG A 522 3.07 2.05 11.67
N THR A 523 3.53 2.26 10.45
CA THR A 523 3.74 1.20 9.46
C THR A 523 5.16 0.63 9.49
N TYR A 524 6.18 1.48 9.60
CA TYR A 524 7.57 1.09 9.39
C TYR A 524 8.31 0.90 10.72
N ASP A 525 9.20 -0.09 10.75
CA ASP A 525 10.11 -0.35 11.87
C ASP A 525 11.42 0.43 11.72
N LEU A 526 11.83 0.71 10.47
CA LEU A 526 13.03 1.47 10.14
C LEU A 526 12.77 2.44 8.97
N LEU A 527 13.11 3.71 9.18
CA LEU A 527 13.21 4.73 8.14
C LEU A 527 14.67 5.07 7.88
N HIS A 528 15.08 5.10 6.62
CA HIS A 528 16.41 5.52 6.21
C HIS A 528 16.30 6.76 5.31
N ALA A 529 17.06 7.80 5.63
CA ALA A 529 17.13 9.03 4.87
C ALA A 529 18.59 9.39 4.58
N ASN A 530 18.97 9.35 3.31
CA ASN A 530 20.31 9.71 2.83
C ASN A 530 20.25 10.97 1.98
N HIS A 531 20.80 12.08 2.51
CA HIS A 531 20.80 13.42 1.94
C HIS A 531 19.42 13.89 1.45
N LEU A 532 18.37 13.42 2.12
CA LEU A 532 17.00 13.76 1.75
C LEU A 532 16.65 15.19 2.20
N LEU A 533 17.01 15.55 3.43
CA LEU A 533 16.51 16.79 4.05
C LEU A 533 17.24 18.00 3.49
N SER A 534 18.55 17.89 3.19
CA SER A 534 19.28 18.93 2.45
C SER A 534 18.66 19.22 1.08
N HIS A 535 18.26 18.16 0.37
CA HIS A 535 17.64 18.26 -0.95
C HIS A 535 16.30 19.03 -0.94
N TYR A 536 15.57 18.94 0.16
CA TYR A 536 14.27 19.62 0.33
C TYR A 536 14.34 21.00 0.99
N LYS A 537 15.48 21.38 1.57
CA LYS A 537 15.66 22.62 2.36
C LYS A 537 15.29 23.91 1.63
N ASN A 538 15.55 23.99 0.32
CA ASN A 538 15.47 25.24 -0.46
C ASN A 538 14.24 25.29 -1.39
N ARG A 539 13.23 24.44 -1.18
CA ARG A 539 12.07 24.42 -2.08
C ARG A 539 11.19 25.64 -1.87
N GLU A 540 10.81 26.29 -2.97
CA GLU A 540 9.98 27.51 -2.99
C GLU A 540 8.54 27.28 -2.44
N GLU A 541 8.10 26.03 -2.32
CA GLU A 541 6.72 25.65 -1.95
C GLU A 541 6.44 25.63 -0.43
N GLY A 542 7.32 26.19 0.41
CA GLY A 542 7.06 26.37 1.86
C GLY A 542 7.15 25.11 2.73
N CYS A 543 7.62 24.01 2.15
CA CYS A 543 7.88 22.73 2.79
C CYS A 543 9.14 22.80 3.68
N LEU A 544 8.99 22.54 4.97
CA LEU A 544 10.09 22.60 5.94
C LEU A 544 10.56 21.20 6.32
N ILE A 545 11.78 21.12 6.86
CA ILE A 545 12.31 19.85 7.38
C ILE A 545 11.43 19.29 8.49
N GLU A 546 10.76 20.15 9.27
CA GLU A 546 9.85 19.76 10.32
C GLU A 546 8.59 19.06 9.78
N ASP A 547 8.15 19.40 8.56
CA ASP A 547 7.04 18.73 7.90
C ASP A 547 7.43 17.28 7.53
N ILE A 548 8.66 17.08 7.05
CA ILE A 548 9.21 15.75 6.76
C ILE A 548 9.41 14.97 8.06
N MET A 549 9.97 15.58 9.11
CA MET A 549 10.12 14.93 10.43
C MET A 549 8.78 14.50 11.02
N LEU A 550 7.72 15.30 10.85
CA LEU A 550 6.38 14.94 11.30
C LEU A 550 5.81 13.75 10.52
N GLU A 551 6.05 13.70 9.22
CA GLU A 551 5.65 12.55 8.40
C GLU A 551 6.43 11.29 8.78
N MET A 552 7.73 11.40 9.03
CA MET A 552 8.56 10.32 9.56
C MET A 552 8.00 9.80 10.90
N ASP A 553 7.63 10.71 11.81
CA ASP A 553 7.01 10.32 13.08
C ASP A 553 5.70 9.56 12.84
N ARG A 554 4.82 10.09 11.99
CA ARG A 554 3.50 9.50 11.72
C ARG A 554 3.63 8.05 11.24
N ILE A 555 4.52 7.78 10.28
CA ILE A 555 4.64 6.46 9.63
C ILE A 555 5.52 5.48 10.41
N LEU A 556 6.35 5.94 11.33
CA LEU A 556 7.21 5.10 12.16
C LEU A 556 6.46 4.50 13.36
N ARG A 557 6.71 3.22 13.63
CA ARG A 557 6.18 2.52 14.80
C ARG A 557 6.82 3.02 16.10
N PRO A 558 6.11 2.91 17.24
CA PRO A 558 6.75 3.05 18.55
C PRO A 558 7.96 2.12 18.66
N GLN A 559 9.07 2.62 19.23
CA GLN A 559 10.38 1.95 19.30
C GLN A 559 11.10 1.73 17.97
N GLY A 560 10.52 2.15 16.85
CA GLY A 560 11.15 2.11 15.54
C GLY A 560 12.35 3.05 15.42
N PHE A 561 13.18 2.77 14.42
CA PHE A 561 14.45 3.45 14.17
C PHE A 561 14.36 4.41 12.98
N ILE A 562 15.14 5.48 13.07
CA ILE A 562 15.38 6.39 11.96
C ILE A 562 16.89 6.55 11.82
N ILE A 563 17.40 6.36 10.61
CA ILE A 563 18.79 6.63 10.28
C ILE A 563 18.83 7.81 9.32
N ILE A 564 19.47 8.91 9.73
CA ILE A 564 19.57 10.14 8.94
C ILE A 564 21.04 10.45 8.69
N ARG A 565 21.45 10.35 7.44
CA ARG A 565 22.77 10.77 6.95
C ARG A 565 22.55 12.01 6.09
N ASP A 566 23.05 13.16 6.54
CA ASP A 566 22.78 14.44 5.88
C ASP A 566 23.87 15.48 6.21
N GLU A 567 23.76 16.70 5.67
CA GLU A 567 24.71 17.77 5.92
C GLU A 567 24.72 18.21 7.40
N GLU A 568 25.88 18.63 7.92
CA GLU A 568 26.06 19.03 9.32
C GLU A 568 25.03 20.05 9.85
N PRO A 569 24.65 21.12 9.11
CA PRO A 569 23.65 22.07 9.60
C PRO A 569 22.25 21.44 9.75
N ILE A 570 21.92 20.47 8.88
CA ILE A 570 20.66 19.74 8.90
C ILE A 570 20.65 18.77 10.07
N VAL A 571 21.71 17.98 10.22
CA VAL A 571 21.88 17.06 11.35
C VAL A 571 21.80 17.81 12.68
N SER A 572 22.50 18.94 12.81
CA SER A 572 22.48 19.74 14.04
C SER A 572 21.07 20.24 14.38
N ARG A 573 20.31 20.70 13.37
CA ARG A 573 18.93 21.14 13.57
C ARG A 573 18.01 19.98 13.96
N ILE A 574 18.15 18.82 13.32
CA ILE A 574 17.36 17.63 13.66
C ILE A 574 17.68 17.16 15.07
N GLN A 575 18.95 17.13 15.48
CA GLN A 575 19.36 16.75 16.82
C GLN A 575 18.71 17.65 17.90
N ALA A 576 18.59 18.95 17.64
CA ALA A 576 17.91 19.88 18.55
C ALA A 576 16.38 19.68 18.58
N LEU A 577 15.76 19.29 17.46
CA LEU A 577 14.31 19.14 17.32
C LEU A 577 13.79 17.77 17.75
N ALA A 578 14.54 16.70 17.52
CA ALA A 578 14.11 15.32 17.74
C ALA A 578 13.53 15.03 19.15
N PRO A 579 14.07 15.59 20.25
CA PRO A 579 13.42 15.45 21.56
C PRO A 579 12.01 16.04 21.63
N LYS A 580 11.69 17.08 20.84
CA LYS A 580 10.34 17.67 20.73
C LYS A 580 9.35 16.73 20.01
N PHE A 581 9.86 15.80 19.20
CA PHE A 581 9.12 14.72 18.55
C PHE A 581 9.10 13.42 19.38
N LEU A 582 9.64 13.44 20.61
CA LEU A 582 9.77 12.25 21.47
C LEU A 582 10.69 11.17 20.89
N TRP A 583 11.78 11.58 20.24
CA TRP A 583 12.83 10.68 19.76
C TRP A 583 14.06 10.75 20.66
N ASP A 584 14.65 9.60 20.97
CA ASP A 584 16.03 9.51 21.45
C ASP A 584 16.96 9.61 20.25
N VAL A 585 18.14 10.21 20.42
CA VAL A 585 19.08 10.49 19.33
C VAL A 585 20.50 10.17 19.75
N GLU A 586 21.20 9.46 18.88
CA GLU A 586 22.63 9.19 18.97
C GLU A 586 23.32 9.69 17.69
N LEU A 587 24.38 10.48 17.84
CA LEU A 587 25.18 10.98 16.72
C LEU A 587 26.42 10.09 16.55
N GLN A 588 26.60 9.60 15.34
CA GLN A 588 27.77 8.83 14.92
C GLN A 588 28.43 9.51 13.71
N PHE A 589 29.70 9.18 13.46
CA PHE A 589 30.43 9.66 12.28
C PHE A 589 30.89 8.46 11.46
N LEU A 590 30.34 8.31 10.26
CA LEU A 590 30.57 7.16 9.38
C LEU A 590 31.15 7.61 8.05
N GLU A 591 31.89 6.73 7.39
CA GLU A 591 32.45 7.03 6.08
C GLU A 591 31.36 7.16 5.01
N ASN A 592 31.55 8.10 4.10
CA ASN A 592 30.71 8.28 2.93
C ASN A 592 31.34 7.66 1.68
N HIS A 593 30.70 7.82 0.51
CA HIS A 593 31.22 7.28 -0.75
C HIS A 593 32.64 7.79 -1.11
N GLN A 594 33.07 8.93 -0.56
CA GLN A 594 34.41 9.49 -0.74
C GLN A 594 35.38 9.11 0.39
N ARG A 595 35.00 8.17 1.29
CA ARG A 595 35.74 7.79 2.50
C ARG A 595 36.00 8.94 3.46
N LYS A 596 35.19 10.00 3.40
CA LYS A 596 35.20 11.08 4.38
C LYS A 596 34.18 10.76 5.46
N LYS A 597 34.52 11.08 6.71
CA LYS A 597 33.56 10.96 7.81
C LYS A 597 32.48 12.02 7.66
N GLU A 598 31.23 11.62 7.78
CA GLU A 598 30.09 12.50 7.80
C GLU A 598 29.14 12.11 8.94
N PRO A 599 28.34 13.06 9.46
CA PRO A 599 27.47 12.79 10.59
C PRO A 599 26.28 11.92 10.18
N VAL A 600 25.95 10.95 11.03
CA VAL A 600 24.80 10.07 10.89
C VAL A 600 24.06 10.03 12.22
N LEU A 601 22.79 10.42 12.21
CA LEU A 601 21.91 10.31 13.37
C LEU A 601 21.22 8.96 13.37
N PHE A 602 21.27 8.29 14.52
CA PHE A 602 20.45 7.15 14.86
C PHE A 602 19.40 7.63 15.85
N CYS A 603 18.15 7.76 15.39
CA CYS A 603 17.04 8.15 16.24
C CYS A 603 16.18 6.93 16.56
N ARG A 604 15.63 6.88 17.77
CA ARG A 604 14.65 5.87 18.18
C ARG A 604 13.41 6.55 18.73
N LYS A 605 12.24 6.25 18.15
CA LYS A 605 10.97 6.81 18.61
C LYS A 605 10.56 6.20 19.93
N LYS A 606 10.26 7.03 20.94
CA LYS A 606 9.77 6.54 22.24
C LYS A 606 8.39 5.90 22.09
N PHE A 607 8.12 4.90 22.93
CA PHE A 607 6.76 4.42 23.10
C PHE A 607 6.04 5.24 24.17
N TRP A 608 4.95 5.86 23.77
CA TRP A 608 4.05 6.67 24.60
C TRP A 608 2.60 6.40 24.19
N ALA A 609 1.65 6.62 25.09
CA ALA A 609 0.21 6.50 24.84
C ALA A 609 -0.55 7.58 25.63
N ILE A 610 -1.71 8.00 25.12
CA ILE A 610 -2.63 8.86 25.88
C ILE A 610 -3.25 7.97 26.97
N ALA A 611 -3.11 8.41 28.23
CA ALA A 611 -3.64 7.72 29.40
C ALA A 611 -5.16 7.87 29.54
#